data_AF-W4RYG0-F1
#
_entry.id   AF-W4RYG0-F1
#
_cell.length_a   1.000
_cell.length_b   1.000
_cell.length_c   1.000
_cell.angle_alpha   90.00
_cell.angle_beta   90.00
_cell.angle_gamma   90.00
#
_symmetry.space_group_name_H-M   'P 1'
#
loop_
_entity.id
_entity.type
_entity.pdbx_description
1 polymer ?
#
loop_
_entity_poly.entity_id
_entity_poly.type
_entity_poly.pdbx_seq_one_letter_code
_entity_poly.pdbx_strand_id
1 'polypeptide(L)' 'MLHTVGAALLLSPRLVHAQPLPLLRSCNLQRQDAGLRLRLALSTQVAYRSFSLSNPARLVIDLSGISAQPPQMDPL' A
#
# COMPACT_ATOMS: atom_id res chain seq x y z
N MET A 1 41.47 32.61 -31.26
CA MET A 1 40.71 32.55 -30.00
C MET A 1 39.23 32.46 -30.36
N LEU A 2 38.68 31.25 -30.47
CA LEU A 2 37.27 31.03 -30.84
C LEU A 2 36.55 30.41 -29.64
N HIS A 3 35.74 31.21 -28.95
CA HIS A 3 34.90 30.75 -27.86
C HIS A 3 33.73 29.97 -28.44
N THR A 4 33.72 28.65 -28.24
CA THR A 4 32.53 27.81 -28.46
C THR A 4 32.30 26.97 -27.22
N VAL A 5 31.61 27.54 -26.24
CA VAL A 5 31.02 26.77 -25.13
C VAL A 5 29.54 27.04 -25.19
N GLY A 6 28.81 26.14 -25.84
CA GLY A 6 27.38 26.25 -26.02
C GLY A 6 26.76 24.87 -26.14
N ALA A 7 25.81 24.61 -25.24
CA ALA A 7 24.86 23.49 -25.23
C ALA A 7 25.40 22.11 -24.81
N ALA A 8 25.55 21.91 -23.50
CA ALA A 8 25.57 20.56 -22.92
C ALA A 8 24.76 20.52 -21.61
N LEU A 9 23.45 20.81 -21.65
CA LEU A 9 22.59 20.73 -20.44
C LEU A 9 21.15 20.27 -20.69
N LEU A 10 20.80 19.76 -21.88
CA LEU A 10 19.40 19.49 -22.23
C LEU A 10 18.88 18.07 -21.94
N LEU A 11 19.66 17.22 -21.29
CA LEU A 11 19.24 15.84 -21.00
C LEU A 11 19.58 15.44 -19.56
N SER A 12 19.11 16.21 -18.59
CA SER A 12 18.98 15.65 -17.24
C SER A 12 17.75 14.73 -17.25
N PRO A 13 17.90 13.42 -16.94
CA PRO A 13 16.74 12.57 -16.76
C PRO A 13 15.92 13.17 -15.62
N ARG A 14 14.74 13.69 -15.94
CA ARG A 14 13.76 14.01 -14.90
C ARG A 14 13.41 12.67 -14.28
N LEU A 15 13.96 12.44 -13.10
CA LEU A 15 13.60 11.34 -12.23
C LEU A 15 12.13 11.57 -11.87
N VAL A 16 11.23 10.97 -12.65
CA VAL A 16 9.81 10.93 -12.34
C VAL A 16 9.71 10.17 -11.03
N HIS A 17 9.49 10.90 -9.95
CA HIS A 17 9.30 10.29 -8.64
C HIS A 17 7.99 9.52 -8.70
N ALA A 18 8.07 8.20 -8.87
CA ALA A 18 6.91 7.34 -8.74
C ALA A 18 6.34 7.53 -7.33
N GLN A 19 5.06 7.91 -7.23
CA GLN A 19 4.44 8.05 -5.92
C GLN A 19 4.47 6.67 -5.22
N PRO A 20 4.88 6.62 -3.95
CA PRO A 20 4.92 5.36 -3.22
C PRO A 20 3.51 4.79 -3.12
N LEU A 21 3.38 3.48 -3.38
CA LEU A 21 2.12 2.77 -3.24
C LEU A 21 1.61 2.88 -1.78
N PRO A 22 0.29 2.98 -1.56
CA PRO A 22 -0.31 2.83 -0.24
C PRO A 22 0.20 1.60 0.51
N LEU A 23 0.45 1.75 1.81
CA LEU A 23 0.99 0.71 2.67
C LEU A 23 -0.04 0.28 3.71
N LEU A 24 -0.19 -1.03 3.91
CA LEU A 24 -0.84 -1.58 5.09
C LEU A 24 0.19 -1.64 6.24
N ARG A 25 0.06 -0.73 7.19
CA ARG A 25 1.01 -0.54 8.29
C ARG A 25 0.87 -1.60 9.38
N SER A 26 -0.37 -1.96 9.72
CA SER A 26 -0.65 -2.96 10.75
C SER A 26 -1.97 -3.66 10.49
N CYS A 27 -2.03 -4.92 10.93
CA CYS A 27 -3.23 -5.74 10.96
C CYS A 27 -3.42 -6.24 12.39
N ASN A 28 -4.47 -5.79 13.07
CA ASN A 28 -4.72 -6.16 14.46
C ASN A 28 -6.12 -6.79 14.58
N LEU A 29 -6.18 -7.93 15.25
CA LEU A 29 -7.41 -8.66 15.50
C LEU A 29 -7.68 -8.64 17.00
N GLN A 30 -8.87 -8.18 17.38
CA GLN A 30 -9.27 -8.07 18.79
C GLN A 30 -10.55 -8.84 19.04
N ARG A 31 -10.61 -9.58 20.14
CA ARG A 31 -11.86 -10.16 20.62
C ARG A 31 -12.66 -9.09 21.35
N GLN A 32 -13.96 -9.05 21.07
CA GLN A 32 -14.96 -8.21 21.73
C GLN A 32 -16.10 -9.10 22.22
N ASP A 33 -16.95 -8.59 23.11
CA ASP A 33 -18.05 -9.37 23.71
C ASP A 33 -18.98 -10.01 22.66
N ALA A 34 -19.18 -9.34 21.52
CA ALA A 34 -20.06 -9.79 20.44
C ALA A 34 -19.33 -10.40 19.23
N GLY A 35 -18.01 -10.57 19.26
CA GLY A 35 -17.28 -11.17 18.13
C GLY A 35 -15.82 -10.71 17.98
N LEU A 36 -15.34 -10.70 16.74
CA LEU A 36 -13.99 -10.26 16.39
C LEU A 36 -14.03 -8.90 15.70
N ARG A 37 -13.12 -8.01 16.09
CA ARG A 37 -12.86 -6.75 15.39
C ARG A 37 -11.50 -6.82 14.71
N LEU A 38 -11.50 -6.72 13.38
CA LEU A 38 -10.31 -6.56 12.57
C LEU A 38 -10.06 -5.08 12.29
N ARG A 39 -8.86 -4.57 12.63
CA ARG A 39 -8.44 -3.20 12.33
C ARG A 39 -7.21 -3.20 11.43
N LEU A 40 -7.38 -2.60 10.26
CA LEU A 40 -6.32 -2.40 9.25
C LEU A 40 -5.89 -0.93 9.26
N ALA A 41 -4.62 -0.65 9.53
CA ALA A 41 -4.08 0.71 9.49
C ALA A 41 -3.40 0.97 8.15
N LEU A 42 -3.94 1.90 7.36
CA LEU A 42 -3.43 2.22 6.03
C LEU A 42 -2.68 3.56 6.03
N SER A 43 -1.67 3.70 5.19
CA SER A 43 -0.92 4.97 5.04
C SER A 43 -1.72 6.09 4.39
N THR A 44 -2.78 5.73 3.65
CA THR A 44 -3.75 6.63 3.04
C THR A 44 -5.07 5.89 2.85
N GLN A 45 -6.14 6.61 2.53
CA GLN A 45 -7.42 6.00 2.20
C GLN A 45 -7.33 5.25 0.87
N VAL A 46 -7.87 4.03 0.85
CA VAL A 46 -7.92 3.18 -0.36
C VAL A 46 -9.33 2.64 -0.54
N ALA A 47 -9.71 2.41 -1.80
CA ALA A 47 -10.94 1.68 -2.10
C ALA A 47 -10.78 0.19 -1.71
N TYR A 48 -11.85 -0.41 -1.19
CA TYR A 48 -11.83 -1.82 -0.82
C TYR A 48 -13.14 -2.52 -1.17
N ARG A 49 -13.07 -3.85 -1.24
CA ARG A 49 -14.23 -4.75 -1.32
C ARG A 49 -14.08 -5.84 -0.29
N SER A 50 -15.20 -6.38 0.19
CA SER A 50 -15.19 -7.53 1.09
C SER A 50 -16.22 -8.55 0.66
N PHE A 51 -15.88 -9.82 0.77
CA PHE A 51 -16.80 -10.92 0.50
C PHE A 51 -16.41 -12.16 1.30
N SER A 52 -17.38 -13.05 1.47
CA SER A 52 -17.20 -14.30 2.19
C SER A 52 -17.03 -15.45 1.22
N LEU A 53 -16.09 -16.33 1.52
CA LEU A 53 -15.96 -17.63 0.91
C LEU A 53 -16.44 -18.69 1.90
N SER A 54 -16.98 -19.78 1.36
CA SER A 54 -17.35 -20.98 2.11
C SER A 54 -16.39 -22.13 1.76
N ASN A 55 -16.33 -23.13 2.65
CA ASN A 55 -15.59 -24.39 2.43
C ASN A 55 -14.08 -24.24 2.17
N PRO A 56 -13.25 -23.79 3.14
CA PRO A 56 -13.62 -23.36 4.49
C PRO A 56 -14.13 -21.92 4.53
N ALA A 57 -14.86 -21.57 5.59
CA ALA A 57 -15.36 -20.21 5.82
C ALA A 57 -14.19 -19.23 5.94
N ARG A 58 -14.15 -18.21 5.06
CA ARG A 58 -13.12 -17.17 5.03
C ARG A 58 -13.76 -15.83 4.72
N LEU A 59 -13.29 -14.77 5.39
CA LEU A 59 -13.56 -13.39 4.99
C LEU A 59 -12.37 -12.90 4.15
N VAL A 60 -12.64 -12.36 2.98
CA VAL A 60 -11.64 -11.75 2.10
C VAL A 60 -11.87 -10.24 2.05
N ILE A 61 -10.80 -9.47 2.16
CA ILE A 61 -10.81 -8.01 2.05
C ILE A 61 -9.79 -7.63 0.98
N ASP A 62 -10.29 -7.17 -0.17
CA ASP A 62 -9.46 -6.73 -1.29
C ASP A 62 -9.19 -5.23 -1.14
N LEU A 63 -7.90 -4.88 -1.03
CA LEU A 63 -7.43 -3.49 -0.93
C LEU A 63 -6.82 -3.06 -2.27
N SER A 64 -7.35 -2.00 -2.87
CA SER A 64 -6.93 -1.58 -4.22
C SER A 64 -5.61 -0.83 -4.19
N GLY A 65 -4.68 -1.22 -5.08
CA GLY A 65 -3.46 -0.46 -5.37
C GLY A 65 -2.44 -0.39 -4.22
N ILE A 66 -2.53 -1.27 -3.22
CA ILE A 66 -1.58 -1.30 -2.11
C ILE A 66 -0.28 -2.00 -2.49
N SER A 67 0.81 -1.69 -1.77
CA SER A 67 2.04 -2.47 -1.83
C SER A 67 1.79 -3.92 -1.41
N ALA A 68 2.46 -4.85 -2.08
CA ALA A 68 2.36 -6.29 -1.81
C ALA A 68 3.15 -6.75 -0.57
N GLN A 69 3.75 -5.82 0.19
CA GLN A 69 4.47 -6.15 1.42
C GLN A 69 3.49 -6.72 2.46
N PRO A 70 3.74 -7.93 3.01
CA PRO A 70 2.90 -8.48 4.07
C PRO A 70 2.88 -7.57 5.30
N PRO A 71 1.71 -7.32 5.92
CA PRO A 71 1.64 -6.56 7.14
C PRO A 71 2.22 -7.36 8.31
N GLN A 72 2.74 -6.66 9.31
CA GLN A 72 2.93 -7.28 10.62
C GLN A 72 1.55 -7.58 11.21
N MET A 73 1.33 -8.83 11.61
CA MET A 73 0.16 -9.24 12.38
C MET A 73 0.58 -9.47 13.82
N ASP A 74 -0.12 -8.83 14.74
CA ASP A 74 0.08 -9.13 16.16
C ASP A 74 -0.62 -10.46 16.49
N PRO A 75 0.03 -11.37 17.24
CA PRO A 75 -0.62 -12.58 17.72
C PRO A 75 -1.76 -12.22 18.69
N LEU A 76 -2.81 -13.07 18.68
CA LEU A 76 -3.90 -13.01 19.66
C LEU A 76 -3.46 -13.52 21.04
#